data_AF-A0A9E3QEL9-F1
#
_entry.id   AF-A0A9E3QEL9-F1
#
_cell.length_a   1.000
_cell.length_b   1.000
_cell.length_c   1.000
_cell.angle_alpha   90.00
_cell.angle_beta   90.00
_cell.angle_gamma   90.00
#
_symmetry.space_group_name_H-M   'P 1'
#
loop_
_entity.id
_entity.type
_entity.pdbx_description
1 polymer ?
#
loop_
_entity_poly.entity_id
_entity_poly.type
_entity_poly.pdbx_seq_one_letter_code
_entity_poly.pdbx_strand_id
1 'polypeptide(L)' 'MRYGRLWLGLGFVIVASFAVLGYFGWDIYRQAPPIPHRVVTTEGRVLFEEEDIRDGQNVWQSMGGQEVGSVWGHG' A
#
# COMPACT_ATOMS: atom_id res chain seq x y z
N MET A 1 11.01 43.67 -5.33
CA MET A 1 9.86 42.81 -5.66
C MET A 1 9.36 42.17 -4.37
N ARG A 2 8.06 42.25 -4.05
CA ARG A 2 7.53 41.80 -2.75
C ARG A 2 6.74 40.49 -2.93
N TYR A 3 7.45 39.36 -2.86
CA TYR A 3 6.90 38.02 -3.13
C TYR A 3 6.19 37.35 -1.96
N GLY A 4 6.03 38.01 -0.81
CA GLY A 4 5.46 37.39 0.39
C GLY A 4 4.07 36.78 0.18
N ARG A 5 3.23 37.35 -0.69
CA ARG A 5 1.93 36.77 -1.04
C ARG A 5 2.05 35.47 -1.84
N LEU A 6 3.03 35.37 -2.75
CA LEU A 6 3.27 34.15 -3.53
C LEU A 6 3.82 33.04 -2.65
N TRP A 7 4.74 33.36 -1.73
CA TRP A 7 5.26 32.39 -0.76
C TRP A 7 4.20 31.87 0.21
N LEU A 8 3.28 32.74 0.66
CA LEU A 8 2.13 32.32 1.44
C LEU A 8 1.20 31.40 0.64
N GLY A 9 0.92 31.74 -0.62
CA GLY A 9 0.13 30.88 -1.51
C GLY A 9 0.78 29.51 -1.74
N LEU A 10 2.08 29.48 -2.01
CA LEU A 10 2.85 28.24 -2.17
C LEU A 10 2.83 27.40 -0.90
N GLY A 11 3.08 28.01 0.26
CA GLY A 11 3.04 27.34 1.55
C GLY A 11 1.67 26.72 1.83
N PHE A 12 0.60 27.44 1.52
CA PHE A 12 -0.77 26.94 1.64
C PHE A 12 -1.02 25.72 0.75
N VAL A 13 -0.64 25.78 -0.53
CA VAL A 13 -0.83 24.66 -1.48
C VAL A 13 -0.07 23.42 -1.02
N ILE A 14 1.16 23.58 -0.56
CA ILE A 14 1.98 22.47 -0.03
C ILE A 14 1.28 21.86 1.18
N VAL A 15 0.98 22.67 2.20
CA VAL A 15 0.38 22.17 3.45
C VAL A 15 -0.97 21.48 3.20
N ALA A 16 -1.83 22.08 2.38
CA ALA A 16 -3.13 21.48 2.06
C ALA A 16 -2.98 20.16 1.28
N SER A 17 -2.10 20.11 0.29
CA SER A 17 -1.85 18.89 -0.49
C SER A 17 -1.30 17.75 0.37
N PHE A 18 -0.31 18.04 1.23
CA PHE A 18 0.25 17.05 2.14
C PHE A 18 -0.74 16.62 3.23
N ALA A 19 -1.62 17.51 3.69
CA ALA A 19 -2.69 17.14 4.63
C ALA A 19 -3.66 16.14 4.00
N VAL A 20 -4.08 16.36 2.75
CA VAL A 20 -4.95 15.43 2.01
C VAL A 20 -4.24 14.10 1.76
N LEU A 21 -2.98 14.14 1.31
CA LEU A 21 -2.18 12.93 1.08
C LEU A 21 -2.01 12.11 2.37
N GLY A 22 -1.71 12.77 3.50
CA GLY A 22 -1.56 12.11 4.80
C GLY A 22 -2.86 11.50 5.30
N TYR A 23 -3.99 12.21 5.13
CA TYR A 23 -5.30 11.69 5.50
C TYR A 23 -5.63 10.40 4.75
N PHE A 24 -5.50 10.40 3.43
CA PHE A 24 -5.80 9.19 2.64
C PHE A 24 -4.75 8.09 2.83
N GLY A 25 -3.48 8.43 3.10
CA GLY A 25 -2.47 7.43 3.48
C GLY A 25 -2.84 6.70 4.78
N TRP A 26 -3.37 7.41 5.77
CA TRP A 26 -3.88 6.79 7.00
C TRP A 26 -5.09 5.90 6.71
N ASP A 27 -6.01 6.38 5.88
CA ASP A 27 -7.21 5.65 5.53
C ASP A 27 -6.90 4.32 4.81
N ILE A 28 -5.96 4.35 3.85
CA ILE A 28 -5.46 3.16 3.16
C ILE A 28 -4.88 2.14 4.15
N TYR A 29 -4.10 2.58 5.14
CA TYR A 29 -3.50 1.66 6.12
C TYR A 29 -4.54 0.91 6.95
N ARG A 30 -5.72 1.52 7.18
CA ARG A 30 -6.82 0.89 7.92
C ARG A 30 -7.72 0.00 7.06
N GLN A 31 -7.86 0.36 5.79
CA GLN A 31 -8.78 -0.32 4.86
C GLN A 31 -8.08 -1.34 3.95
N ALA A 32 -6.74 -1.42 4.00
CA ALA A 32 -5.99 -2.43 3.25
C ALA A 32 -6.49 -3.84 3.59
N PRO A 33 -6.63 -4.74 2.59
CA PRO A 33 -7.03 -6.12 2.84
C PRO A 33 -6.07 -6.79 3.85
N PRO A 34 -6.56 -7.30 4.99
CA PRO A 34 -5.69 -7.95 5.97
C PRO A 34 -5.20 -9.30 5.43
N ILE A 35 -3.94 -9.63 5.71
CA ILE A 35 -3.42 -10.97 5.44
C ILE A 35 -3.95 -11.89 6.55
N PRO A 36 -4.65 -12.99 6.21
CA PRO A 36 -5.20 -13.90 7.20
C PRO A 36 -4.09 -14.69 7.90
N HIS A 37 -4.20 -14.87 9.22
CA HIS A 37 -3.24 -15.68 10.00
C HIS A 37 -3.19 -17.15 9.56
N ARG A 38 -4.34 -17.72 9.19
CA ARG A 38 -4.46 -19.08 8.66
C ARG A 38 -5.63 -19.19 7.71
N VAL A 39 -5.47 -19.98 6.66
CA VAL A 39 -6.54 -20.39 5.76
C VAL A 39 -6.81 -21.88 5.99
N VAL A 40 -8.06 -22.22 6.26
CA VAL A 40 -8.46 -23.59 6.63
C VAL A 40 -9.58 -24.10 5.73
N THR A 41 -9.64 -25.42 5.55
CA THR A 41 -10.79 -26.08 4.92
C THR A 41 -11.99 -26.07 5.86
N THR A 42 -13.16 -26.43 5.33
CA THR A 42 -14.40 -26.59 6.11
C THR A 42 -14.28 -27.64 7.22
N GLU A 43 -13.40 -28.63 7.05
CA GLU A 43 -13.11 -29.68 8.03
C GLU A 43 -12.04 -29.26 9.04
N GLY A 44 -11.52 -28.03 8.96
CA GLY A 44 -10.55 -27.48 9.91
C GLY A 44 -9.08 -27.80 9.60
N ARG A 45 -8.78 -28.37 8.42
CA ARG A 45 -7.39 -28.59 7.99
C ARG A 45 -6.76 -27.28 7.53
N VAL A 46 -5.57 -26.95 8.03
CA VAL A 46 -4.81 -25.78 7.57
C VAL A 46 -4.29 -26.02 6.14
N LEU A 47 -4.50 -25.05 5.26
CA LEU A 47 -3.99 -25.01 3.89
C LEU A 47 -2.66 -24.24 3.81
N PHE A 48 -2.63 -23.04 4.37
CA PHE A 48 -1.46 -22.18 4.47
C PHE A 48 -1.67 -21.13 5.57
N GLU A 49 -0.56 -20.62 6.10
CA GLU A 49 -0.51 -19.59 7.14
C GLU A 49 -0.07 -18.24 6.55
N GLU A 50 -0.09 -17.21 7.39
CA GLU A 50 0.35 -15.86 7.00
C GLU A 50 1.80 -15.83 6.49
N GLU A 51 2.68 -16.63 7.07
CA GLU A 51 4.09 -16.72 6.67
C GLU A 51 4.23 -17.25 5.23
N ASP A 52 3.47 -18.28 4.87
CA ASP A 52 3.47 -18.85 3.52
C ASP A 52 3.07 -17.79 2.46
N ILE A 53 2.11 -16.92 2.79
CA ILE A 53 1.68 -15.82 1.89
C ILE A 53 2.81 -14.80 1.72
N ARG A 54 3.47 -14.42 2.81
CA ARG A 54 4.59 -13.47 2.79
C ARG A 54 5.80 -14.02 2.05
N ASP A 55 6.10 -15.30 2.23
CA ASP A 55 7.17 -15.98 1.52
C ASP A 55 6.86 -16.11 0.03
N GLY A 56 5.62 -16.43 -0.33
CA GLY A 56 5.17 -16.39 -1.72
C GLY A 56 5.36 -15.02 -2.37
N GLN A 57 5.09 -13.93 -1.63
CA GLN A 57 5.36 -12.58 -2.09
C GLN A 57 6.87 -12.33 -2.32
N ASN A 58 7.73 -12.78 -1.40
CA ASN A 58 9.20 -12.67 -1.56
C ASN A 58 9.70 -13.46 -2.78
N VAL A 59 9.15 -14.66 -3.02
CA VAL A 59 9.46 -15.47 -4.20
C VAL A 59 9.00 -14.77 -5.48
N TRP A 60 7.79 -14.19 -5.52
CA TRP A 60 7.33 -13.41 -6.67
C TRP A 60 8.25 -12.21 -6.96
N GLN A 61 8.67 -11.48 -5.93
CA GLN A 61 9.62 -10.37 -6.07
C GLN A 61 10.98 -10.84 -6.61
N SER A 62 11.48 -11.99 -6.16
CA SER A 62 12.79 -12.51 -6.61
C SER A 62 12.78 -13.02 -8.05
N MET A 63 11.62 -13.45 -8.56
CA MET A 63 11.46 -13.87 -9.96
C MET A 63 11.34 -12.69 -10.94
N GLY A 64 11.32 -11.44 -10.46
CA GLY A 64 11.23 -10.23 -11.27
C GLY A 64 9.98 -9.39 -11.01
N GLY A 65 9.04 -9.90 -10.21
CA GLY A 65 7.90 -9.13 -9.70
C GLY A 65 7.02 -8.54 -10.82
N GLN A 66 6.91 -7.22 -10.81
CA GLN A 66 6.09 -6.45 -11.76
C GLN A 66 6.67 -6.47 -13.20
N GLU A 67 7.98 -6.61 -13.34
CA GLU A 67 8.64 -6.62 -14.66
C GLU A 67 8.29 -7.85 -15.51
N VAL A 68 7.80 -8.92 -14.88
CA VAL A 68 7.38 -10.16 -15.55
C VAL A 68 5.90 -10.14 -15.90
N GLY A 69 5.10 -9.29 -15.25
CA GLY A 69 3.66 -9.19 -15.44
C GLY A 69 2.98 -8.40 -14.34
N SER A 70 1.65 -8.28 -14.40
CA SER A 70 0.91 -7.42 -13.46
C SER A 70 0.19 -8.19 -12.35
N VAL A 71 0.13 -7.57 -11.16
CA VAL A 71 -0.73 -7.96 -10.04
C VAL A 71 -1.58 -6.75 -9.66
N TRP A 72 -2.90 -6.95 -9.52
CA TRP A 72 -3.87 -5.85 -9.32
C TRP A 72 -3.71 -4.71 -10.35
N GLY A 73 -3.38 -5.05 -11.59
CA GLY A 73 -3.20 -4.11 -12.69
C GLY A 73 -1.91 -3.29 -12.65
N HIS A 74 -1.00 -3.57 -11.70
CA HIS A 74 0.31 -2.94 -11.60
C HIS A 74 1.39 -3.95 -11.99
N GLY A 75 2.16 -3.63 -13.03
CA GLY A 75 3.18 -4.44 -13.67
C GLY A 75 4.14 -3.52 -14.40
#